data_AF-A0A7H4LZI9-F1
#
_entry.id   AF-A0A7H4LZI9-F1
#
_cell.length_a   1.000
_cell.length_b   1.000
_cell.length_c   1.000
_cell.angle_alpha   90.00
_cell.angle_beta   90.00
_cell.angle_gamma   90.00
#
_symmetry.space_group_name_H-M   'P 1'
#
loop_
_entity.id
_entity.type
_entity.pdbx_description
1 polymer ?
#
loop_
_entity_poly.entity_id
_entity_poly.type
_entity_poly.pdbx_seq_one_letter_code
_entity_poly.pdbx_strand_id
1 'polypeptide(L)'
;MTFNDYVLPNEALSKGDIDVNAFQHKPYLDQQIKDRGYKLVSVGNSFVYPIAGYSKKIKSLDELQPGSQVAIPNDPPTLAALCCCCNRLA
;
A
#
# COMPACT_ATOMS: atom_id res chain seq x y z
N MET A 1 19.41 -5.71 4.49
CA MET A 1 19.37 -4.49 3.66
C MET A 1 18.06 -3.78 3.94
N THR A 2 18.07 -2.46 4.08
CA THR A 2 16.85 -1.66 4.27
C THR A 2 16.59 -0.90 2.99
N PHE A 3 15.41 -1.09 2.40
CA PHE A 3 14.97 -0.36 1.21
C PHE A 3 14.07 0.80 1.65
N ASN A 4 14.28 1.98 1.06
CA ASN A 4 13.47 3.17 1.35
C ASN A 4 12.32 3.37 0.33
N ASP A 5 12.16 2.46 -0.62
CA ASP A 5 11.11 2.49 -1.62
C ASP A 5 10.46 1.12 -1.84
N TYR A 6 9.32 1.15 -2.53
CA TYR A 6 8.46 -0.01 -2.76
C TYR A 6 8.82 -0.79 -4.04
N VAL A 7 9.73 -0.30 -4.88
CA VAL A 7 10.02 -0.89 -6.21
C VAL A 7 11.25 -1.80 -6.14
N LEU A 8 12.31 -1.33 -5.49
CA LEU A 8 13.58 -2.05 -5.36
C LEU A 8 13.45 -3.43 -4.70
N PRO A 9 12.62 -3.66 -3.67
CA PRO A 9 12.57 -4.97 -3.02
C PRO A 9 12.08 -6.10 -3.94
N ASN A 10 11.17 -5.82 -4.88
CA ASN A 10 10.68 -6.82 -5.82
C ASN A 10 11.68 -7.08 -6.96
N GLU A 11 12.38 -6.05 -7.39
CA GLU A 11 13.45 -6.19 -8.37
C GLU A 11 14.62 -7.00 -7.80
N ALA A 12 15.06 -6.69 -6.57
CA ALA A 12 16.11 -7.42 -5.87
C ALA A 12 15.74 -8.90 -5.65
N LEU A 13 14.49 -9.18 -5.26
CA LEU A 13 14.00 -10.56 -5.12
C LEU A 13 13.95 -11.28 -6.47
N SER A 14 13.53 -10.60 -7.54
CA SER A 14 13.51 -11.19 -8.88
C SER A 14 14.90 -11.43 -9.46
N LYS A 15 15.91 -10.66 -9.03
CA LYS A 15 17.32 -10.83 -9.41
C LYS A 15 18.06 -11.89 -8.58
N GLY A 16 17.49 -12.30 -7.45
CA GLY A 16 18.11 -13.22 -6.51
C GLY A 16 19.11 -12.56 -5.54
N ASP A 17 19.09 -11.22 -5.43
CA ASP A 17 19.92 -10.48 -4.47
C ASP A 17 19.41 -10.68 -3.03
N ILE A 18 18.14 -11.05 -2.87
CA ILE A 18 17.50 -11.40 -1.60
C ILE A 18 16.61 -12.64 -1.81
N ASP A 19 16.48 -13.48 -0.78
CA ASP A 19 15.66 -14.69 -0.85
C ASP A 19 14.17 -14.44 -0.53
N VAL A 20 13.89 -13.45 0.33
CA VAL A 20 12.54 -13.12 0.81
C VAL A 20 12.42 -11.61 1.05
N ASN A 21 11.25 -11.03 0.73
CA ASN A 21 10.85 -9.70 1.21
C ASN A 21 9.49 -9.77 1.94
N ALA A 22 9.30 -8.89 2.93
CA ALA A 22 8.11 -8.86 3.80
C ALA A 22 7.62 -7.41 4.00
N PHE A 23 7.26 -6.74 2.91
CA PHE A 23 6.84 -5.32 2.94
C PHE A 23 5.49 -5.04 2.28
N GLN A 24 5.01 -5.95 1.43
CA GLN A 24 3.86 -5.73 0.54
C GLN A 24 2.67 -6.62 0.89
N HIS A 25 1.48 -6.18 0.48
CA HIS A 25 0.24 -6.94 0.55
C HIS A 25 -0.07 -7.62 -0.79
N LYS A 26 -0.94 -8.63 -0.78
CA LYS A 26 -1.26 -9.45 -1.97
C LYS A 26 -1.71 -8.64 -3.20
N PRO A 27 -2.65 -7.68 -3.09
CA PRO A 27 -3.03 -6.84 -4.23
C PRO A 27 -1.87 -6.11 -4.91
N TYR A 28 -0.90 -5.62 -4.14
CA TYR A 28 0.28 -4.96 -4.69
C TYR A 28 1.19 -5.94 -5.45
N LEU A 29 1.41 -7.13 -4.87
CA LEU A 29 2.18 -8.19 -5.52
C LEU A 29 1.54 -8.61 -6.86
N ASP A 30 0.23 -8.85 -6.87
CA ASP A 30 -0.51 -9.26 -8.06
C ASP A 30 -0.41 -8.19 -9.18
N GLN A 31 -0.46 -6.90 -8.82
CA GLN A 31 -0.28 -5.80 -9.75
C GLN A 31 1.15 -5.73 -10.28
N GLN A 32 2.18 -5.88 -9.42
CA GLN A 32 3.58 -5.89 -9.85
C GLN A 32 3.89 -7.08 -10.78
N ILE A 33 3.32 -8.25 -10.53
CA ILE A 33 3.42 -9.42 -11.43
C ILE A 33 2.79 -9.09 -12.78
N LYS A 34 1.61 -8.47 -12.80
CA LYS A 34 0.92 -8.07 -14.03
C LYS A 34 1.72 -7.04 -14.84
N ASP A 35 2.27 -6.03 -14.17
CA ASP A 35 2.93 -4.90 -14.85
C ASP A 35 4.37 -5.20 -15.27
N ARG A 36 5.09 -6.02 -14.50
CA ARG A 36 6.53 -6.27 -14.69
C ARG A 36 6.89 -7.71 -15.05
N GLY A 37 5.92 -8.63 -15.04
CA GLY A 37 6.13 -10.02 -15.42
C GLY A 37 6.95 -10.84 -14.42
N TYR A 38 7.00 -10.41 -13.16
CA TYR A 38 7.74 -11.12 -12.11
C TYR A 38 7.15 -12.51 -11.82
N LYS A 39 8.00 -13.51 -11.56
CA LYS A 39 7.59 -14.87 -11.14
C LYS A 39 7.64 -15.02 -9.62
N LEU A 40 7.08 -14.04 -8.91
CA LEU A 40 7.06 -14.02 -7.45
C LEU A 40 5.78 -14.66 -6.93
N VAL A 41 5.89 -15.32 -5.77
CA VAL A 41 4.75 -15.95 -5.10
C VAL A 41 4.73 -15.53 -3.63
N SER A 42 3.52 -15.43 -3.07
CA SER A 42 3.37 -15.21 -1.63
C SER A 42 3.60 -16.53 -0.90
N VAL A 43 4.59 -16.55 0.00
CA VAL A 43 4.95 -17.73 0.82
C VAL A 43 4.22 -17.75 2.17
N GLY A 44 3.65 -16.63 2.60
CA GLY A 44 2.92 -16.52 3.86
C GLY A 44 2.47 -15.10 4.17
N ASN A 45 1.41 -14.97 4.97
CA ASN A 45 0.93 -13.69 5.48
C ASN A 45 1.67 -13.37 6.78
N SER A 46 2.24 -12.17 6.86
CA SER A 46 2.96 -11.71 8.06
C SER A 46 2.00 -10.99 9.01
N PHE A 47 1.66 -9.74 8.70
CA PHE A 47 0.80 -8.89 9.53
C PHE A 47 -0.08 -8.01 8.64
N VAL A 48 -1.30 -7.73 9.10
CA VAL A 48 -2.19 -6.76 8.45
C VAL A 48 -2.22 -5.51 9.32
N TYR A 49 -1.68 -4.41 8.80
CA TYR A 49 -1.77 -3.11 9.45
C TYR A 49 -3.06 -2.41 8.98
N PRO A 50 -3.93 -1.99 9.91
CA PRO A 50 -5.09 -1.18 9.53
C PRO A 50 -4.60 0.15 8.96
N ILE A 51 -5.23 0.57 7.85
CA ILE A 51 -5.01 1.90 7.30
C ILE A 51 -5.72 2.91 8.20
N ALA A 52 -5.00 3.92 8.67
CA ALA A 52 -5.53 4.98 9.51
C ALA A 52 -5.35 6.35 8.84
N GLY A 53 -6.40 7.17 8.90
CA GLY A 53 -6.33 8.58 8.54
C GLY A 53 -5.74 9.38 9.69
N TYR A 54 -4.81 10.28 9.38
CA TYR A 54 -4.23 11.21 10.34
C TYR A 54 -4.52 12.65 9.89
N SER A 55 -4.83 13.51 10.85
CA SER A 55 -4.98 14.94 10.59
C SER A 55 -4.26 15.75 11.64
N LYS A 56 -3.64 16.85 11.17
CA LYS A 56 -3.11 17.91 12.05
C LYS A 56 -4.13 19.04 12.25
N LYS A 57 -5.22 19.06 11.47
CA LYS A 57 -6.18 20.17 11.40
C LYS A 57 -7.51 19.87 12.08
N ILE A 58 -8.00 18.64 11.90
CA ILE A 58 -9.28 18.17 12.46
C ILE A 58 -9.03 17.07 13.48
N LYS A 59 -9.88 16.99 14.50
CA LYS A 59 -9.74 15.98 15.58
C LYS A 59 -10.71 14.81 15.42
N SER A 60 -11.79 15.01 14.69
CA SER A 60 -12.82 14.01 14.41
C SER A 60 -13.21 14.01 12.93
N LEU A 61 -13.79 12.90 12.47
CA LEU A 61 -14.28 12.78 11.09
C LEU A 61 -15.47 13.71 10.82
N ASP A 62 -16.24 14.08 11.85
CA ASP A 62 -17.42 14.95 11.73
C ASP A 62 -17.05 16.41 11.37
N GLU A 63 -15.78 16.79 11.57
CA GLU A 63 -15.24 18.10 11.18
C GLU A 63 -14.88 18.17 9.68
N LEU A 64 -14.99 17.05 8.95
CA LEU A 64 -14.58 16.96 7.55
C LEU A 64 -15.66 17.56 6.64
N GLN A 65 -15.44 18.80 6.22
CA GLN A 65 -16.39 19.54 5.39
C GLN A 65 -16.29 19.15 3.90
N PRO A 66 -17.40 19.28 3.13
CA PRO A 66 -17.36 19.17 1.68
C PRO A 66 -16.32 20.12 1.07
N GLY A 67 -15.45 19.60 0.20
CA GLY A 67 -14.33 20.36 -0.39
C GLY A 67 -13.02 20.29 0.40
N SER A 68 -12.96 19.54 1.51
CA SER A 68 -11.72 19.25 2.22
C SER A 68 -10.73 18.48 1.34
N GLN A 69 -9.46 18.89 1.35
CA GLN A 69 -8.39 18.18 0.65
C GLN A 69 -7.82 17.07 1.52
N VAL A 70 -7.81 15.84 0.99
CA VAL A 70 -7.23 14.66 1.64
C VAL A 70 -6.04 14.19 0.81
N ALA A 71 -4.87 14.11 1.43
CA ALA A 71 -3.70 13.52 0.81
C ALA A 71 -3.81 11.99 0.87
N ILE A 72 -3.64 11.33 -0.26
CA ILE A 72 -3.71 9.87 -0.40
C ILE A 72 -2.43 9.37 -1.11
N PRO A 73 -1.95 8.14 -0.79
CA PRO A 73 -0.87 7.49 -1.52
C PRO A 73 -1.19 7.39 -3.01
N ASN A 74 -0.15 7.47 -3.84
CA ASN A 74 -0.27 7.46 -5.30
C ASN A 74 -0.18 6.05 -5.91
N ASP A 75 0.04 5.01 -5.11
CA ASP A 75 0.07 3.64 -5.60
C ASP A 75 -1.36 3.06 -5.74
N PRO A 76 -1.72 2.45 -6.89
CA PRO A 76 -3.09 2.05 -7.19
C PRO A 76 -3.79 1.16 -6.15
N PRO A 77 -3.15 0.09 -5.60
CA PRO A 77 -3.83 -0.79 -4.66
C PRO A 77 -4.08 -0.12 -3.30
N THR A 78 -3.12 0.66 -2.77
CA THR A 78 -3.33 1.40 -1.51
C THR A 78 -4.32 2.54 -1.70
N LEU A 79 -4.28 3.22 -2.85
CA LEU A 79 -5.27 4.22 -3.25
C LEU A 79 -6.69 3.63 -3.26
N ALA A 80 -6.88 2.48 -3.91
CA ALA A 80 -8.19 1.83 -3.97
C ALA A 80 -8.72 1.44 -2.59
N ALA A 81 -7.85 0.93 -1.71
CA ALA A 81 -8.22 0.60 -0.33
C ALA A 81 -8.64 1.85 0.47
N LEU A 82 -7.94 2.97 0.30
CA LEU A 82 -8.27 4.25 0.95
C LEU A 82 -9.56 4.86 0.43
N CYS A 83 -9.78 4.89 -0.88
CA CYS A 83 -11.05 5.35 -1.46
C CYS A 83 -12.23 4.51 -0.97
N CYS A 84 -12.07 3.19 -0.86
CA CYS A 84 -13.09 2.31 -0.30
C CYS A 84 -13.38 2.64 1.17
N CYS A 85 -12.34 2.93 1.96
CA CYS A 85 -12.48 3.37 3.35
C CYS A 85 -13.23 4.70 3.45
N CYS A 86 -12.82 5.72 2.68
CA CYS A 86 -13.49 7.04 2.65
C CYS A 86 -14.97 6.94 2.24
N ASN A 87 -15.29 6.13 1.21
CA ASN A 87 -16.68 5.94 0.78
C ASN A 87 -17.55 5.21 1.81
N ARG A 88 -16.94 4.51 2.78
CA ARG A 88 -17.66 3.82 3.86
C ARG A 88 -17.85 4.70 5.11
N LEU A 89 -17.14 5.82 5.17
CA LEU A 89 -17.18 6.79 6.26
C LEU A 89 -18.09 8.00 5.95
N ALA A 90 -18.50 8.16 4.69
CA ALA A 90 -19.52 9.11 4.25
C ALA A 90 -20.92 8.48 4.27
#